data_AF-A0A942M244-F1
#
_entry.id   AF-A0A942M244-F1
#
_cell.length_a   1.000
_cell.length_b   1.000
_cell.length_c   1.000
_cell.angle_alpha   90.00
_cell.angle_beta   90.00
_cell.angle_gamma   90.00
#
_symmetry.space_group_name_H-M   'P 1'
#
loop_
_entity.id
_entity.type
_entity.pdbx_description
1 polymer ?
#
loop_
_entity_poly.entity_id
_entity_poly.type
_entity_poly.pdbx_seq_one_letter_code
_entity_poly.pdbx_strand_id
1 'polypeptide(L)'
;MKKKIPSSCPSCNSQLQVKILHCNTCGTTVDGLFSLPSIAILSPEDQDFIIEFVIRSGSLKEMANHLKLSYPTVRNMLDDIINKLKSLHNENNN
;
A
#
# COMPACT_ATOMS: atom_id res chain seq x y z
N MET A 1 9.41 -13.15 10.70
CA MET A 1 9.03 -11.79 10.24
C MET A 1 9.05 -11.78 8.71
N LYS A 2 7.95 -11.41 8.05
CA LYS A 2 7.94 -11.25 6.59
C LYS A 2 8.75 -10.00 6.24
N LYS A 3 9.75 -10.11 5.35
CA LYS A 3 10.50 -8.95 4.85
C LYS A 3 9.53 -8.04 4.08
N LYS A 4 9.43 -6.77 4.45
CA LYS A 4 8.64 -5.77 3.72
C LYS A 4 9.43 -5.31 2.49
N ILE A 5 8.75 -5.08 1.38
CA ILE A 5 9.37 -4.58 0.14
C ILE A 5 9.67 -3.09 0.36
N PRO A 6 10.91 -2.62 0.16
CA PRO A 6 11.21 -1.19 0.22
C PRO A 6 10.59 -0.50 -1.00
N SER A 7 9.90 0.62 -0.77
CA SER A 7 9.33 1.46 -1.84
C SER A 7 10.31 2.51 -2.35
N SER A 8 11.31 2.88 -1.55
CA SER A 8 12.31 3.91 -1.87
C SER A 8 13.74 3.39 -1.78
N CYS A 9 14.62 3.93 -2.63
CA CYS A 9 16.02 3.58 -2.68
C CYS A 9 16.74 4.09 -1.42
N PRO A 10 17.44 3.24 -0.64
CA PRO A 10 18.11 3.66 0.59
C PRO A 10 19.29 4.62 0.37
N SER A 11 19.77 4.77 -0.89
CA SER A 11 20.90 5.64 -1.23
C SER A 11 20.48 7.03 -1.70
N CYS A 12 19.41 7.14 -2.49
CA CYS A 12 19.00 8.41 -3.13
C CYS A 12 17.54 8.78 -2.88
N ASN A 13 16.79 7.96 -2.14
CA ASN A 13 15.37 8.13 -1.83
C ASN A 13 14.42 8.14 -3.05
N SER A 14 14.92 7.84 -4.26
CA SER A 14 14.09 7.70 -5.46
C SER A 14 13.20 6.45 -5.38
N GLN A 15 12.06 6.48 -6.09
CA GLN A 15 11.12 5.37 -6.16
C GLN A 15 11.78 4.13 -6.77
N LEU A 16 11.60 2.96 -6.14
CA LEU A 16 12.09 1.68 -6.66
C LEU A 16 11.15 1.08 -7.71
N GLN A 17 11.72 0.28 -8.61
CA GLN A 17 10.98 -0.53 -9.59
C GLN A 17 11.20 -2.01 -9.31
N VAL A 18 10.20 -2.84 -9.62
CA VAL A 18 10.34 -4.29 -9.60
C VAL A 18 11.13 -4.71 -10.84
N LYS A 19 12.24 -5.42 -10.63
CA LYS A 19 13.12 -5.91 -11.72
C LYS A 19 12.82 -7.34 -12.14
N ILE A 20 12.48 -8.20 -11.18
CA ILE A 20 12.30 -9.64 -11.41
C ILE A 20 11.13 -10.16 -10.58
N LEU A 21 10.26 -10.96 -11.21
CA LEU A 21 9.24 -11.78 -10.56
C LEU A 21 9.56 -13.26 -10.77
N HIS A 22 9.44 -14.06 -9.72
CA HIS A 22 9.74 -15.50 -9.76
C HIS A 22 8.49 -16.31 -9.39
N CYS A 23 8.17 -17.30 -10.23
CA CYS A 23 7.10 -18.26 -9.96
C CYS A 23 7.66 -19.50 -9.25
N ASN A 24 7.31 -19.69 -7.99
CA ASN A 24 7.78 -20.84 -7.20
C ASN A 24 7.23 -22.20 -7.68
N THR A 25 6.18 -22.21 -8.52
CA THR A 25 5.55 -23.46 -8.98
C THR A 25 6.23 -24.06 -10.20
N CYS A 26 6.57 -23.24 -11.20
CA CYS A 26 7.15 -23.71 -12.47
C CYS A 26 8.57 -23.17 -12.73
N GLY A 27 9.10 -22.34 -11.85
CA GLY A 27 10.44 -21.76 -11.97
C GLY A 27 10.55 -20.61 -12.98
N THR A 28 9.45 -20.22 -13.65
CA THR A 28 9.45 -19.11 -14.60
C THR A 28 9.90 -17.82 -13.91
N THR A 29 10.82 -17.12 -14.57
CA THR A 29 11.30 -15.79 -14.18
C THR A 29 10.82 -14.77 -15.20
N VAL A 30 10.15 -13.73 -14.72
CA VAL A 30 9.74 -12.58 -15.54
C VAL A 30 10.68 -11.43 -15.22
N ASP A 31 11.52 -11.06 -16.18
CA ASP A 31 12.45 -9.93 -16.09
C ASP A 31 11.88 -8.72 -16.86
N GLY A 32 11.86 -7.57 -16.22
CA GLY A 32 11.43 -6.30 -16.80
C GLY A 32 11.58 -5.16 -15.80
N LEU A 33 11.22 -3.94 -16.19
CA LEU A 33 11.07 -2.84 -15.23
C LEU A 33 9.58 -2.60 -15.04
N PHE A 34 9.07 -2.95 -13.87
CA PHE A 34 7.66 -2.77 -13.51
C PHE A 34 7.53 -1.73 -12.41
N SER A 35 6.49 -0.91 -12.47
CA SER A 35 6.13 -0.03 -11.36
C SER A 35 5.69 -0.86 -10.15
N LEU A 36 6.01 -0.35 -8.95
CA LEU A 36 5.43 -0.91 -7.73
C LEU A 36 3.92 -0.62 -7.73
N PRO A 37 3.07 -1.58 -7.31
CA PRO A 37 1.65 -1.31 -7.12
C PRO A 37 1.46 -0.13 -6.14
N SER A 38 0.49 0.76 -6.40
CA SER A 38 0.30 1.98 -5.60
C SER A 38 0.18 1.72 -4.09
N ILE A 39 -0.46 0.60 -3.71
CA ILE A 39 -0.60 0.19 -2.30
C ILE A 39 0.76 -0.15 -1.66
N ALA A 40 1.69 -0.74 -2.42
CA ALA A 40 3.03 -1.10 -1.93
C ALA A 40 3.91 0.12 -1.67
N ILE A 41 3.54 1.30 -2.20
CA ILE A 41 4.23 2.58 -2.01
C ILE A 41 3.81 3.24 -0.70
N LEU A 42 2.57 3.01 -0.25
CA LEU A 42 2.03 3.57 0.99
C LEU A 42 2.85 3.13 2.21
N SER A 43 2.73 3.90 3.31
CA SER A 43 3.40 3.51 4.56
C SER A 43 2.86 2.17 5.07
N PRO A 44 3.63 1.43 5.88
CA PRO A 44 3.14 0.17 6.41
C PRO A 44 1.86 0.33 7.25
N GLU A 45 1.70 1.45 7.95
CA GLU A 45 0.52 1.77 8.74
C GLU A 45 -0.71 2.01 7.84
N ASP A 46 -0.53 2.72 6.72
CA ASP A 46 -1.59 2.90 5.71
C ASP A 46 -2.00 1.55 5.09
N GLN A 47 -1.03 0.67 4.80
CA GLN A 47 -1.29 -0.66 4.26
C GLN A 47 -2.09 -1.52 5.25
N ASP A 48 -1.69 -1.53 6.52
CA ASP A 48 -2.39 -2.26 7.58
C ASP A 48 -3.82 -1.72 7.78
N PHE A 49 -4.00 -0.39 7.72
CA PHE A 49 -5.33 0.22 7.75
C PHE A 49 -6.22 -0.25 6.60
N ILE A 50 -5.70 -0.27 5.35
CA ILE A 50 -6.46 -0.73 4.18
C ILE A 50 -6.88 -2.19 4.34
N ILE A 51 -5.96 -3.05 4.79
CA ILE A 51 -6.25 -4.48 5.01
C ILE A 51 -7.39 -4.64 6.03
N GLU A 52 -7.28 -4.00 7.19
CA GLU A 52 -8.30 -4.08 8.24
C GLU A 52 -9.64 -3.49 7.79
N PHE A 53 -9.61 -2.38 7.05
CA PHE A 53 -10.81 -1.75 6.50
C PHE A 53 -11.56 -2.69 5.56
N VAL A 54 -10.84 -3.37 4.65
CA VAL A 54 -11.43 -4.32 3.70
C VAL A 54 -11.96 -5.56 4.41
N ILE A 55 -11.21 -6.13 5.37
CA ILE A 55 -11.66 -7.26 6.20
C ILE A 55 -12.98 -6.92 6.92
N ARG A 56 -13.16 -5.65 7.33
CA ARG A 56 -14.36 -5.12 7.99
C ARG A 56 -15.39 -4.57 7.01
N SER A 57 -15.36 -4.99 5.75
CA SER A 57 -16.32 -4.61 4.71
C SER A 57 -16.47 -3.10 4.51
N GLY A 58 -15.42 -2.32 4.77
CA GLY A 58 -15.42 -0.88 4.65
C GLY A 58 -16.15 -0.13 5.78
N SER A 59 -16.36 -0.77 6.93
CA SER A 59 -17.08 -0.16 8.05
C SER A 59 -16.18 0.74 8.90
N LEU A 60 -16.32 2.06 8.74
CA LEU A 60 -15.67 3.06 9.61
C LEU A 60 -16.04 2.90 11.08
N LYS A 61 -17.25 2.43 11.38
CA LYS A 61 -17.71 2.17 12.75
C LYS A 61 -16.93 1.00 13.38
N GLU A 62 -16.76 -0.09 12.64
CA GLU A 62 -15.97 -1.23 13.14
C GLU A 62 -14.49 -0.88 13.25
N MET A 63 -13.96 -0.10 12.32
CA MET A 63 -12.59 0.40 12.40
C MET A 63 -12.35 1.27 13.64
N ALA A 64 -13.26 2.20 13.94
CA ALA A 64 -13.20 3.03 15.16
C ALA A 64 -13.15 2.17 16.43
N ASN A 65 -14.00 1.14 16.50
CA ASN A 65 -13.99 0.19 17.62
C ASN A 65 -12.68 -0.63 17.68
N HIS A 66 -12.20 -1.11 16.53
CA HIS A 66 -11.00 -1.94 16.45
C HIS A 66 -9.73 -1.19 16.85
N LEU A 67 -9.56 0.02 16.31
CA LEU A 67 -8.41 0.89 16.58
C LEU A 67 -8.54 1.64 17.91
N LYS A 68 -9.71 1.58 18.56
CA LYS A 68 -10.06 2.34 19.78
C LYS A 68 -9.90 3.84 19.58
N LEU A 69 -10.34 4.33 18.43
CA LEU A 69 -10.28 5.73 18.02
C LEU A 69 -11.69 6.29 17.81
N SER A 70 -11.80 7.61 17.81
CA SER A 70 -13.06 8.27 17.47
C SER A 70 -13.38 8.05 15.98
N TYR A 71 -14.68 7.98 15.65
CA TYR A 71 -15.12 7.90 14.26
C TYR A 71 -14.53 9.04 13.38
N PRO A 72 -14.51 10.32 13.82
CA PRO A 72 -13.83 11.38 13.08
C PRO A 72 -12.35 11.10 12.82
N THR A 73 -11.62 10.56 13.79
CA THR A 73 -10.19 10.23 13.62
C THR A 73 -10.00 9.19 12.53
N VAL A 74 -10.75 8.09 12.58
CA VAL A 74 -10.65 7.01 11.56
C VAL A 74 -11.08 7.49 10.19
N ARG A 75 -12.10 8.36 10.11
CA ARG A 75 -12.53 8.97 8.86
C ARG A 75 -11.40 9.80 8.23
N ASN A 76 -10.75 10.65 9.02
CA ASN A 76 -9.63 11.46 8.53
C ASN A 76 -8.48 10.58 8.04
N MET A 77 -8.16 9.48 8.74
CA MET A 77 -7.16 8.52 8.28
C MET A 77 -7.51 7.91 6.92
N LEU A 78 -8.77 7.51 6.72
CA LEU A 78 -9.24 6.99 5.44
C LEU A 78 -9.14 8.06 4.33
N ASP A 79 -9.58 9.27 4.62
CA ASP A 79 -9.53 10.39 3.66
C ASP A 79 -8.08 10.71 3.25
N ASP A 80 -7.14 10.70 4.19
CA ASP A 80 -5.70 10.86 3.92
C ASP A 80 -5.15 9.77 3.01
N ILE A 81 -5.50 8.50 3.26
CA ILE A 81 -5.11 7.36 2.42
C ILE A 81 -5.70 7.49 1.01
N ILE A 82 -6.97 7.89 0.89
CA ILE A 82 -7.62 8.12 -0.40
C ILE A 82 -6.87 9.21 -1.19
N ASN A 83 -6.46 10.30 -0.53
CA ASN A 83 -5.71 11.38 -1.17
C ASN A 83 -4.32 10.92 -1.65
N LYS A 84 -3.59 10.15 -0.82
CA LYS A 84 -2.31 9.54 -1.22
C LYS A 84 -2.47 8.64 -2.46
N LEU A 85 -3.48 7.77 -2.46
CA LEU A 85 -3.76 6.87 -3.58
C LEU A 85 -4.15 7.61 -4.85
N LYS A 86 -4.97 8.67 -4.76
CA LYS A 86 -5.30 9.54 -5.91
C LYS A 86 -4.06 10.19 -6.51
N SER A 87 -3.16 10.71 -5.68
CA SER A 87 -1.89 11.28 -6.13
C SER A 87 -1.07 10.27 -6.92
N LEU A 88 -0.90 9.06 -6.38
CA LEU A 88 -0.15 7.97 -7.02
C LEU A 88 -0.82 7.48 -8.32
N HIS A 89 -2.16 7.46 -8.40
CA HIS A 89 -2.86 7.04 -9.61
C HIS A 89 -2.79 8.09 -10.73
N ASN A 90 -2.79 9.37 -10.38
CA ASN A 90 -2.68 10.46 -11.36
C ASN A 90 -1.29 10.52 -12.01
N GLU A 91 -0.23 10.12 -11.30
CA GLU A 91 1.13 10.02 -11.86
C GLU A 91 1.30 8.86 -12.86
N ASN A 92 0.46 7.83 -12.80
CA ASN A 92 0.54 6.65 -13.67
C ASN A 92 -0.30 6.78 -14.97
N ASN A 93 -1.01 7.90 -15.17
CA ASN A 93 -1.86 8.17 -16.35
C ASN A 93 -1.35 9.32 -17.23
N ASN A 94 -0.12 9.80 -16.98
CA ASN A 94 0.64 10.72 -17.84
C ASN A 94 1.97 10.06 -18.23
#